data_AF-A0A3C1S1W2-F1
#
_entry.id   AF-A0A3C1S1W2-F1
#
_cell.length_a   1.000
_cell.length_b   1.000
_cell.length_c   1.000
_cell.angle_alpha   90.00
_cell.angle_beta   90.00
_cell.angle_gamma   90.00
#
_symmetry.space_group_name_H-M   'P 1'
#
loop_
_entity.id
_entity.type
_entity.pdbx_description
1 polymer ?
#
loop_
_entity_poly.entity_id
_entity_poly.type
_entity_poly.pdbx_seq_one_letter_code
_entity_poly.pdbx_strand_id
1 'polypeptide(L)'
;MYSNKSPDILSRRIKWHAPLGEYATILNPEITAGENDKAYQDAHKLVTIENIHSTQPNSKISKEDFNIYLKRLNKACVDKVLEDVFDLNTSIDNTKNYDSLIEVNQSIFDTSLKHYMSIQVIQGMMTSVRQNGNERSLKDSYPHLKVELVGSKNDKGKVLSVGVDFIYQQSIEAVKNV
;
A
#
# COMPACT_ATOMS: atom_id res chain seq x y z
N MET A 1 -21.14 1.17 -9.75
CA MET A 1 -20.09 2.09 -10.24
C MET A 1 -19.82 3.22 -9.25
N TYR A 2 -18.62 3.78 -9.30
CA TYR A 2 -18.18 4.95 -8.55
C TYR A 2 -17.54 5.96 -9.53
N SER A 3 -17.57 7.25 -9.22
CA SER A 3 -16.97 8.30 -10.04
C SER A 3 -15.56 8.64 -9.57
N ASN A 4 -14.88 9.55 -10.27
CA ASN A 4 -13.57 10.08 -9.88
C ASN A 4 -13.55 10.73 -8.48
N LYS A 5 -14.73 11.10 -7.94
CA LYS A 5 -14.85 11.62 -6.57
C LYS A 5 -14.36 10.59 -5.54
N SER A 6 -14.66 9.31 -5.74
CA SER A 6 -14.36 8.25 -4.78
C SER A 6 -12.84 8.00 -4.62
N PRO A 7 -12.06 7.84 -5.71
CA PRO A 7 -10.60 7.79 -5.61
C PRO A 7 -9.99 9.04 -4.95
N ASP A 8 -10.49 10.23 -5.28
CA ASP A 8 -9.98 11.49 -4.72
C ASP A 8 -10.21 11.60 -3.21
N ILE A 9 -11.37 11.12 -2.73
CA ILE A 9 -11.66 11.04 -1.30
C ILE A 9 -10.69 10.07 -0.62
N LEU A 10 -10.59 8.83 -1.12
CA LEU A 10 -9.79 7.79 -0.47
C LEU A 10 -8.29 8.12 -0.48
N SER A 11 -7.79 8.78 -1.52
CA SER A 11 -6.37 9.17 -1.63
C SER A 11 -5.90 10.15 -0.56
N ARG A 12 -6.81 10.93 0.04
CA ARG A 12 -6.48 11.92 1.08
C ARG A 12 -6.54 11.36 2.50
N ARG A 13 -6.96 10.10 2.65
CA ARG A 13 -7.20 9.50 3.96
C ARG A 13 -5.93 9.13 4.68
N ILE A 14 -5.03 8.40 4.02
CA ILE A 14 -3.85 7.83 4.68
C ILE A 14 -2.64 8.70 4.37
N LYS A 15 -1.99 9.22 5.41
CA LYS A 15 -0.77 10.04 5.26
C LYS A 15 0.50 9.20 5.27
N TRP A 16 1.60 9.88 4.96
CA TRP A 16 2.93 9.41 5.29
C TRP A 16 3.40 10.10 6.57
N HIS A 17 3.95 9.33 7.52
CA HIS A 17 4.76 9.94 8.57
C HIS A 17 5.96 10.66 7.98
N ALA A 18 6.28 11.82 8.56
CA ALA A 18 7.52 12.52 8.25
C ALA A 18 8.70 11.59 8.59
N PRO A 19 9.57 11.28 7.61
CA PRO A 19 10.75 10.49 7.88
C PRO A 19 11.74 11.31 8.73
N LEU A 20 12.67 10.62 9.38
CA LEU A 20 13.72 11.27 10.17
C LEU A 20 14.95 11.53 9.30
N GLY A 21 15.79 12.47 9.71
CA GLY A 21 17.08 12.72 9.06
C GLY A 21 16.96 13.33 7.65
N GLU A 22 17.83 12.89 6.73
CA GLU A 22 17.96 13.49 5.39
C GLU A 22 16.67 13.42 4.55
N TYR A 23 15.87 12.37 4.74
CA TYR A 23 14.60 12.16 4.04
C TYR A 23 13.50 13.13 4.48
N ALA A 24 13.62 13.75 5.66
CA ALA A 24 12.64 14.71 6.17
C ALA A 24 12.45 15.90 5.22
N THR A 25 13.53 16.30 4.55
CA THR A 25 13.54 17.42 3.61
C THR A 25 12.98 17.07 2.24
N ILE A 26 12.76 15.79 1.95
CA ILE A 26 12.35 15.29 0.63
C ILE A 26 10.83 15.30 0.50
N LEU A 27 10.05 15.28 1.58
CA LEU A 27 8.58 15.29 1.47
C LEU A 27 7.99 16.70 1.36
N ASN A 28 6.94 16.83 0.55
CA ASN A 28 6.09 18.00 0.52
C ASN A 28 5.04 17.92 1.65
N PRO A 29 4.63 19.06 2.24
CA PRO A 29 3.63 19.08 3.31
C PRO A 29 2.31 18.41 2.95
N GLU A 30 1.91 18.44 1.68
CA GLU A 30 0.69 17.78 1.19
C GLU A 30 0.72 16.25 1.33
N ILE A 31 1.90 15.62 1.33
CA ILE A 31 2.03 14.16 1.45
C ILE A 31 1.97 13.72 2.92
N THR A 32 2.34 14.62 3.84
CA THR A 32 2.32 14.40 5.28
C THR A 32 1.04 14.92 5.94
N ALA A 33 0.27 15.77 5.25
CA ALA A 33 -1.05 16.25 5.65
C ALA A 33 -2.14 15.28 5.17
N GLY A 34 -2.48 14.28 5.99
CA GLY A 34 -3.67 13.44 5.76
C GLY A 34 -4.90 14.00 6.47
N GLU A 35 -6.08 13.61 6.00
CA GLU A 35 -7.36 13.96 6.64
C GLU A 35 -7.57 13.24 7.98
N ASN A 36 -6.80 12.20 8.29
CA ASN A 36 -6.83 11.51 9.57
C ASN A 36 -5.40 11.24 10.13
N ASP A 37 -5.34 10.71 11.35
CA ASP A 37 -4.08 10.37 12.01
C ASP A 37 -3.49 9.01 11.64
N LYS A 38 -4.02 8.35 10.61
CA LYS A 38 -3.55 7.05 10.15
C LYS A 38 -2.46 7.22 9.10
N ALA A 39 -1.36 6.49 9.27
CA ALA A 39 -0.28 6.46 8.31
C ALA A 39 -0.06 5.07 7.70
N TYR A 40 0.56 5.05 6.53
CA TYR A 40 0.95 3.79 5.86
C TYR A 40 1.98 3.01 6.68
N GLN A 41 2.87 3.70 7.39
CA GLN A 41 3.90 3.09 8.23
C GLN A 41 3.34 2.29 9.41
N ASP A 42 2.09 2.53 9.81
CA ASP A 42 1.44 1.77 10.89
C ASP A 42 1.11 0.33 10.48
N ALA A 43 1.06 0.06 9.17
CA ALA A 43 0.63 -1.23 8.63
C ALA A 43 1.73 -2.28 8.67
N HIS A 44 2.96 -1.88 8.36
CA HIS A 44 4.08 -2.79 8.26
C HIS A 44 5.42 -2.06 8.41
N LYS A 45 6.35 -2.65 9.18
CA LYS A 45 7.67 -2.06 9.50
C LYS A 45 8.54 -1.71 8.29
N LEU A 46 8.33 -2.41 7.16
CA LEU A 46 9.10 -2.18 5.93
C LEU A 46 8.55 -1.03 5.08
N VAL A 47 7.36 -0.53 5.41
CA VAL A 47 6.79 0.63 4.73
C VAL A 47 7.43 1.86 5.31
N THR A 48 8.49 2.33 4.64
CA THR A 48 9.21 3.54 5.01
C THR A 48 9.56 4.34 3.76
N ILE A 49 9.75 5.64 3.91
CA ILE A 49 10.08 6.53 2.79
C ILE A 49 11.46 6.16 2.22
N GLU A 50 12.36 5.76 3.09
CA GLU A 50 13.71 5.30 2.79
C GLU A 50 13.68 4.05 1.92
N ASN A 51 12.88 3.04 2.31
CA ASN A 51 12.74 1.81 1.54
C ASN A 51 12.12 2.10 0.17
N ILE A 52 11.11 2.97 0.10
CA ILE A 52 10.49 3.37 -1.18
C ILE A 52 11.49 4.14 -2.06
N HIS A 53 12.23 5.08 -1.49
CA HIS A 53 13.25 5.87 -2.21
C HIS A 53 14.41 5.01 -2.72
N SER A 54 14.81 4.01 -1.95
CA SER A 54 15.88 3.08 -2.32
C SER A 54 15.45 2.08 -3.41
N THR A 55 14.16 1.79 -3.52
CA THR A 55 13.63 0.78 -4.46
C THR A 55 13.07 1.36 -5.75
N GLN A 56 12.68 2.63 -5.79
CA GLN A 56 12.20 3.26 -7.02
C GLN A 56 13.27 3.24 -8.15
N PRO A 57 12.90 3.23 -9.44
CA PRO A 57 13.85 2.94 -10.54
C PRO A 57 14.93 4.00 -10.84
N ASN A 58 14.68 5.27 -10.54
CA ASN A 58 15.55 6.41 -10.86
C ASN A 58 16.51 6.75 -9.70
N SER A 59 17.78 6.39 -9.81
CA SER A 59 18.78 6.64 -8.76
C SER A 59 19.05 8.11 -8.43
N LYS A 60 18.68 9.04 -9.32
CA LYS A 60 18.84 10.49 -9.15
C LYS A 60 17.49 11.20 -9.18
N ILE A 61 16.45 10.55 -8.64
CA ILE A 61 15.12 11.14 -8.58
C ILE A 61 15.19 12.49 -7.84
N SER A 62 14.58 13.52 -8.41
CA SER A 62 14.46 14.81 -7.75
C SER A 62 13.48 14.71 -6.58
N LYS A 63 13.51 15.69 -5.68
CA LYS A 63 12.53 15.81 -4.62
C LYS A 63 11.11 15.84 -5.21
N GLU A 64 10.92 16.69 -6.21
CA GLU A 64 9.64 16.92 -6.87
C GLU A 64 9.12 15.62 -7.53
N ASP A 65 9.97 14.93 -8.28
CA ASP A 65 9.60 13.67 -8.94
C ASP A 65 9.32 12.56 -7.94
N PHE A 66 10.02 12.52 -6.80
CA PHE A 66 9.77 11.53 -5.76
C PHE A 66 8.42 11.76 -5.08
N ASN A 67 8.03 13.01 -4.84
CA ASN A 67 6.68 13.33 -4.35
C ASN A 67 5.59 12.93 -5.36
N ILE A 68 5.83 13.15 -6.66
CA ILE A 68 4.94 12.65 -7.72
C ILE A 68 4.86 11.13 -7.71
N TYR A 69 5.99 10.45 -7.51
CA TYR A 69 6.05 8.99 -7.40
C TYR A 69 5.20 8.48 -6.21
N LEU A 70 5.32 9.09 -5.03
CA LEU A 70 4.50 8.74 -3.86
C LEU A 70 3.00 8.98 -4.11
N LYS A 71 2.63 10.08 -4.78
CA LYS A 71 1.23 10.34 -5.17
C LYS A 71 0.70 9.27 -6.13
N ARG A 72 1.51 8.86 -7.11
CA ARG A 72 1.15 7.76 -8.04
C ARG A 72 1.00 6.43 -7.32
N LEU A 73 1.90 6.13 -6.39
CA LEU A 73 1.85 4.90 -5.59
C LEU A 73 0.57 4.85 -4.74
N ASN A 74 0.22 5.95 -4.07
CA ASN A 74 -1.03 6.08 -3.34
C ASN A 74 -2.26 5.88 -4.26
N LYS A 75 -2.30 6.58 -5.40
CA LYS A 75 -3.38 6.41 -6.37
C LYS A 75 -3.54 4.96 -6.83
N ALA A 76 -2.44 4.28 -7.15
CA ALA A 76 -2.48 2.87 -7.53
C ALA A 76 -3.07 1.98 -6.43
N CYS A 77 -2.82 2.30 -5.15
CA CYS A 77 -3.41 1.57 -4.04
C CYS A 77 -4.92 1.78 -3.93
N VAL A 78 -5.36 3.03 -4.09
CA VAL A 78 -6.78 3.38 -4.06
C VAL A 78 -7.52 2.71 -5.21
N ASP A 79 -7.00 2.83 -6.42
CA ASP A 79 -7.59 2.24 -7.62
C ASP A 79 -7.70 0.70 -7.46
N LYS A 80 -6.66 0.05 -6.92
CA LYS A 80 -6.72 -1.40 -6.70
C LYS A 80 -7.75 -1.81 -5.64
N VAL A 81 -7.82 -1.09 -4.52
CA VAL A 81 -8.79 -1.41 -3.47
C VAL A 81 -10.22 -1.24 -3.99
N LEU A 82 -10.49 -0.20 -4.78
CA LEU A 82 -11.79 0.00 -5.40
C LEU A 82 -12.11 -1.09 -6.42
N GLU A 83 -11.12 -1.48 -7.24
CA GLU A 83 -11.25 -2.60 -8.17
C GLU A 83 -11.62 -3.90 -7.43
N ASP A 84 -10.91 -4.24 -6.36
CA ASP A 84 -11.13 -5.48 -5.61
C ASP A 84 -12.48 -5.49 -4.85
N VAL A 85 -12.94 -4.33 -4.38
CA VAL A 85 -14.20 -4.20 -3.63
C VAL A 85 -15.42 -4.14 -4.54
N PHE A 86 -15.32 -3.40 -5.65
CA PHE A 86 -16.47 -3.10 -6.51
C PHE A 86 -16.43 -3.82 -7.85
N ASP A 87 -15.32 -3.73 -8.57
CA ASP A 87 -15.27 -4.12 -9.99
C ASP A 87 -15.10 -5.64 -10.16
N LEU A 88 -14.35 -6.28 -9.25
CA LEU A 88 -14.15 -7.73 -9.22
C LEU A 88 -15.12 -8.46 -8.29
N ASN A 89 -15.99 -7.72 -7.59
CA ASN A 89 -16.99 -8.30 -6.71
C ASN A 89 -18.25 -8.68 -7.48
N THR A 90 -18.48 -9.99 -7.63
CA THR A 90 -19.64 -10.53 -8.33
C THR A 90 -20.98 -10.22 -7.67
N SER A 91 -20.99 -9.78 -6.41
CA SER A 91 -22.20 -9.44 -5.66
C SER A 91 -22.61 -7.97 -5.81
N ILE A 92 -21.79 -7.16 -6.50
CA ILE A 92 -22.03 -5.72 -6.66
C ILE A 92 -22.97 -5.46 -7.84
N ASP A 93 -23.98 -4.62 -7.59
CA ASP A 93 -24.82 -4.09 -8.65
C ASP A 93 -24.09 -2.94 -9.36
N ASN A 94 -23.68 -3.19 -10.61
CA ASN A 94 -22.96 -2.23 -11.43
C ASN A 94 -23.80 -1.02 -11.85
N THR A 95 -25.13 -1.08 -11.76
CA THR A 95 -26.03 0.03 -12.10
C THR A 95 -26.18 1.04 -10.97
N LYS A 96 -25.80 0.67 -9.74
CA LYS A 96 -25.87 1.53 -8.56
C LYS A 96 -24.65 2.47 -8.47
N ASN A 97 -24.87 3.72 -8.06
CA ASN A 97 -23.79 4.64 -7.69
C ASN A 97 -23.39 4.43 -6.21
N TYR A 98 -22.11 4.15 -5.95
CA TYR A 98 -21.56 3.92 -4.61
C TYR A 98 -20.83 5.13 -4.01
N ASP A 99 -20.74 6.27 -4.71
CA ASP A 99 -19.99 7.44 -4.25
C ASP A 99 -20.40 7.90 -2.84
N SER A 100 -21.71 8.00 -2.56
CA SER A 100 -22.20 8.40 -1.24
C SER A 100 -21.89 7.36 -0.16
N LEU A 101 -21.91 6.07 -0.49
CA LEU A 101 -21.57 4.99 0.44
C LEU A 101 -20.08 5.07 0.80
N ILE A 102 -19.22 5.28 -0.21
CA ILE A 102 -17.78 5.44 -0.02
C ILE A 102 -17.52 6.70 0.81
N GLU A 103 -18.18 7.82 0.50
CA GLU A 103 -18.02 9.10 1.21
C GLU A 103 -18.43 9.03 2.69
N VAL A 104 -19.46 8.27 3.03
CA VAL A 104 -19.91 8.10 4.43
C VAL A 104 -19.04 7.08 5.17
N ASN A 105 -18.69 5.96 4.53
CA ASN A 105 -18.03 4.82 5.18
C ASN A 105 -16.54 4.73 4.87
N GLN A 106 -15.91 5.83 4.52
CA GLN A 106 -14.52 5.87 4.08
C GLN A 106 -13.52 5.12 4.99
N SER A 107 -13.78 5.07 6.30
CA SER A 107 -12.92 4.40 7.29
C SER A 107 -12.79 2.89 7.11
N ILE A 108 -13.77 2.24 6.48
CA ILE A 108 -13.72 0.79 6.24
C ILE A 108 -12.60 0.42 5.25
N PHE A 109 -12.21 1.37 4.38
CA PHE A 109 -11.16 1.17 3.38
C PHE A 109 -9.75 1.32 3.95
N ASP A 110 -9.60 1.96 5.11
CA ASP A 110 -8.27 2.35 5.64
C ASP A 110 -7.33 1.15 5.79
N THR A 111 -7.85 0.02 6.28
CA THR A 111 -7.08 -1.21 6.47
C THR A 111 -6.62 -1.79 5.13
N SER A 112 -7.51 -1.87 4.14
CA SER A 112 -7.18 -2.40 2.81
C SER A 112 -6.15 -1.51 2.10
N LEU A 113 -6.30 -0.19 2.17
CA LEU A 113 -5.34 0.77 1.60
C LEU A 113 -3.94 0.59 2.20
N LYS A 114 -3.87 0.48 3.53
CA LYS A 114 -2.62 0.31 4.27
C LYS A 114 -1.89 -0.99 3.93
N HIS A 115 -2.61 -2.10 3.88
CA HIS A 115 -2.00 -3.40 3.59
C HIS A 115 -1.62 -3.53 2.12
N TYR A 116 -2.41 -2.98 1.19
CA TYR A 116 -2.03 -2.99 -0.22
C TYR A 116 -0.79 -2.13 -0.49
N MET A 117 -0.65 -0.98 0.17
CA MET A 117 0.61 -0.21 0.13
C MET A 117 1.78 -1.06 0.62
N SER A 118 1.60 -1.81 1.71
CA SER A 118 2.63 -2.70 2.25
C SER A 118 3.06 -3.77 1.25
N ILE A 119 2.10 -4.36 0.53
CA ILE A 119 2.35 -5.30 -0.58
C ILE A 119 3.23 -4.64 -1.64
N GLN A 120 2.85 -3.44 -2.10
CA GLN A 120 3.61 -2.71 -3.13
C GLN A 120 5.04 -2.42 -2.70
N VAL A 121 5.26 -2.00 -1.46
CA VAL A 121 6.61 -1.73 -0.95
C VAL A 121 7.44 -3.01 -0.87
N ILE A 122 6.89 -4.09 -0.31
CA ILE A 122 7.60 -5.37 -0.19
C ILE A 122 7.94 -5.94 -1.57
N GLN A 123 7.00 -5.91 -2.52
CA GLN A 123 7.23 -6.33 -3.90
C GLN A 123 8.28 -5.45 -4.60
N GLY A 124 8.25 -4.13 -4.37
CA GLY A 124 9.27 -3.21 -4.83
C GLY A 124 10.67 -3.57 -4.31
N MET A 125 10.79 -3.91 -3.03
CA MET A 125 12.05 -4.39 -2.44
C MET A 125 12.53 -5.70 -3.07
N MET A 126 11.62 -6.64 -3.36
CA MET A 126 11.96 -7.92 -3.97
C MET A 126 12.41 -7.80 -5.44
N THR A 127 11.96 -6.76 -6.14
CA THR A 127 12.16 -6.61 -7.60
C THR A 127 13.16 -5.51 -7.97
N SER A 128 13.48 -4.58 -7.06
CA SER A 128 14.26 -3.39 -7.39
C SER A 128 15.73 -3.65 -7.62
N VAL A 129 16.18 -3.45 -8.86
CA VAL A 129 17.59 -3.55 -9.28
C VAL A 129 18.55 -2.65 -8.48
N ARG A 130 18.06 -1.57 -7.86
CA ARG A 130 18.90 -0.65 -7.07
C ARG A 130 19.28 -1.18 -5.69
N GLN A 131 18.42 -1.95 -5.04
CA GLN A 131 18.83 -2.74 -3.87
C GLN A 131 19.64 -3.98 -4.29
N ASN A 132 19.57 -4.37 -5.57
CA ASN A 132 20.20 -5.57 -6.12
C ASN A 132 21.71 -5.44 -6.42
N GLY A 133 22.36 -4.30 -6.10
CA GLY A 133 23.79 -4.07 -6.33
C GLY A 133 24.75 -5.04 -5.62
N ASN A 134 24.25 -5.84 -4.68
CA ASN A 134 24.97 -6.94 -4.02
C ASN A 134 24.13 -8.23 -4.07
N GLU A 135 24.28 -9.04 -5.12
CA GLU A 135 23.51 -10.29 -5.35
C GLU A 135 23.47 -11.25 -4.14
N ARG A 136 24.48 -11.21 -3.27
CA ARG A 136 24.54 -12.03 -2.05
C ARG A 136 23.53 -11.59 -0.98
N SER A 137 23.30 -10.27 -0.85
CA SER A 137 22.35 -9.71 0.14
C SER A 137 20.90 -10.04 -0.20
N LEU A 138 20.57 -10.18 -1.48
CA LEU A 138 19.24 -10.53 -1.97
C LEU A 138 18.86 -11.98 -1.72
N LYS A 139 19.77 -12.92 -1.97
CA LYS A 139 19.48 -14.34 -1.76
C LYS A 139 19.08 -14.62 -0.31
N ASP A 140 19.65 -13.86 0.62
CA ASP A 140 19.36 -13.97 2.04
C ASP A 140 18.10 -13.17 2.43
N SER A 141 17.83 -12.04 1.78
CA SER A 141 16.67 -11.18 2.09
C SER A 141 15.37 -11.62 1.40
N TYR A 142 15.44 -12.19 0.21
CA TYR A 142 14.27 -12.58 -0.60
C TYR A 142 13.37 -13.61 0.10
N PRO A 143 13.90 -14.69 0.71
CA PRO A 143 13.06 -15.63 1.47
C PRO A 143 12.33 -14.95 2.62
N HIS A 144 12.99 -14.02 3.31
CA HIS A 144 12.37 -13.26 4.41
C HIS A 144 11.25 -12.36 3.90
N LEU A 145 11.50 -11.56 2.86
CA LEU A 145 10.48 -10.71 2.23
C LEU A 145 9.31 -11.52 1.68
N LYS A 146 9.57 -12.70 1.12
CA LYS A 146 8.53 -13.62 0.66
C LYS A 146 7.68 -14.11 1.83
N VAL A 147 8.27 -14.46 2.97
CA VAL A 147 7.52 -14.86 4.17
C VAL A 147 6.69 -13.69 4.72
N GLU A 148 7.21 -12.46 4.73
CA GLU A 148 6.42 -11.28 5.14
C GLU A 148 5.23 -11.05 4.18
N LEU A 149 5.42 -11.27 2.87
CA LEU A 149 4.38 -11.07 1.86
C LEU A 149 3.28 -12.15 1.93
N VAL A 150 3.66 -13.42 1.79
CA VAL A 150 2.71 -14.54 1.63
C VAL A 150 2.49 -15.37 2.89
N GLY A 151 3.31 -15.19 3.92
CA GLY A 151 3.30 -15.99 5.13
C GLY A 151 4.05 -17.31 4.98
N SER A 152 3.89 -18.19 5.97
CA SER A 152 4.49 -19.53 5.96
C SER A 152 3.62 -20.55 6.68
N LYS A 153 3.75 -21.82 6.26
CA LYS A 153 3.09 -22.97 6.87
C LYS A 153 4.14 -24.05 7.14
N ASN A 154 3.92 -24.89 8.15
CA ASN A 154 4.73 -26.08 8.37
C ASN A 154 4.31 -27.24 7.45
N ASP A 155 5.04 -28.34 7.49
CA ASP A 155 4.78 -29.55 6.68
C ASP A 155 3.41 -30.19 6.94
N LYS A 156 2.77 -29.84 8.07
CA LYS A 156 1.42 -30.29 8.44
C LYS A 156 0.33 -29.29 8.02
N GLY A 157 0.67 -28.26 7.25
CA GLY A 157 -0.26 -27.23 6.77
C GLY A 157 -0.67 -26.19 7.81
N LYS A 158 -0.13 -26.22 9.04
CA LYS A 158 -0.42 -25.23 10.08
C LYS A 158 0.30 -23.92 9.75
N VAL A 159 -0.45 -22.81 9.79
CA VAL A 159 0.09 -21.45 9.60
C VAL A 159 1.08 -21.14 10.72
N LEU A 160 2.30 -20.79 10.33
CA LEU A 160 3.38 -20.33 11.21
C LEU A 160 3.47 -18.81 11.22
N SER A 161 3.26 -18.19 10.06
CA SER A 161 3.23 -16.74 9.90
C SER A 161 2.14 -16.36 8.90
N VAL A 162 1.44 -15.26 9.18
CA VAL A 162 0.43 -14.68 8.29
C VAL A 162 1.10 -13.60 7.46
N GLY A 163 1.01 -13.71 6.14
CA GLY A 163 1.53 -12.71 5.23
C GLY A 163 0.60 -11.51 5.07
N VAL A 164 1.18 -10.37 4.69
CA VAL A 164 0.43 -9.13 4.39
C VAL A 164 -0.64 -9.36 3.33
N ASP A 165 -0.39 -10.20 2.32
CA ASP A 165 -1.36 -10.56 1.28
C ASP A 165 -2.65 -11.13 1.90
N PHE A 166 -2.53 -12.02 2.88
CA PHE A 166 -3.70 -12.63 3.51
C PHE A 166 -4.49 -11.64 4.35
N ILE A 167 -3.81 -10.70 5.02
CA ILE A 167 -4.47 -9.64 5.80
C ILE A 167 -5.22 -8.69 4.87
N TYR A 168 -4.61 -8.32 3.74
CA TYR A 168 -5.26 -7.53 2.71
C TYR A 168 -6.52 -8.21 2.16
N GLN A 169 -6.45 -9.50 1.81
CA GLN A 169 -7.63 -10.23 1.33
C GLN A 169 -8.75 -10.25 2.36
N GLN A 170 -8.44 -10.49 3.64
CA GLN A 170 -9.45 -10.43 4.70
C GLN A 170 -10.05 -9.03 4.86
N SER A 171 -9.26 -7.96 4.72
CA SER A 171 -9.79 -6.60 4.84
C SER A 171 -10.68 -6.23 3.66
N ILE A 172 -10.37 -6.72 2.45
CA ILE A 172 -11.26 -6.57 1.29
C ILE A 172 -12.58 -7.28 1.54
N GLU A 173 -12.57 -8.52 2.00
CA GLU A 173 -13.80 -9.26 2.32
C GLU A 173 -14.62 -8.56 3.42
N ALA A 174 -13.96 -7.96 4.42
CA ALA A 174 -14.65 -7.18 5.44
C ALA A 174 -15.38 -5.95 4.84
N VAL A 175 -14.78 -5.29 3.84
CA VAL A 175 -15.39 -4.13 3.16
C VAL A 175 -16.55 -4.56 2.27
N LYS A 176 -16.43 -5.68 1.56
CA LYS A 176 -17.48 -6.20 0.65
C LYS A 176 -18.79 -6.57 1.35
N ASN A 177 -18.73 -6.89 2.64
CA ASN A 177 -19.87 -7.34 3.43
C ASN A 177 -20.63 -6.20 4.15
N VAL A 178 -20.30 -4.94 3.83
CA VAL A 178 -20.95 -3.71 4.35
C VAL A 178 -21.84 -3.10 3.27
#